data_AF-A0A1G6E2L4-F1
#
_entry.id   AF-A0A1G6E2L4-F1
#
_cell.length_a   1.000
_cell.length_b   1.000
_cell.length_c   1.000
_cell.angle_alpha   90.00
_cell.angle_beta   90.00
_cell.angle_gamma   90.00
#
_symmetry.space_group_name_H-M   'P 1'
#
loop_
_entity.id
_entity.type
_entity.pdbx_description
1 polymer ?
#
loop_
_entity_poly.entity_id
_entity_poly.type
_entity_poly.pdbx_seq_one_letter_code
_entity_poly.pdbx_strand_id
1 'polypeptide(L)'
;MIIKLFAKIILFPVFLITCFIRTWAKVIAKIGSMVLGLIYLLMFIVIAFHFCRHEWTPMLFTIGMSFGLFLVSFCAVAVGVLLDSISDMLSKILAS
;
A
#
# COMPACT_ATOMS: atom_id res chain seq x y z
N MET A 1 -9.43 35.02 15.92
CA MET A 1 -10.60 34.17 15.63
C MET A 1 -10.87 33.98 14.14
N ILE A 2 -10.88 35.04 13.33
CA ILE A 2 -11.17 34.96 11.87
C ILE A 2 -10.14 34.12 11.07
N ILE A 3 -8.85 34.20 11.40
CA ILE A 3 -7.78 33.43 10.72
C ILE A 3 -7.95 31.92 10.91
N LYS A 4 -8.35 31.47 12.11
CA LYS A 4 -8.66 30.06 12.38
C LYS A 4 -9.86 29.58 11.54
N LEU A 5 -10.87 30.44 11.37
CA LEU A 5 -12.07 30.13 10.60
C LEU A 5 -11.77 29.98 9.10
N PHE A 6 -10.94 30.86 8.54
CA PHE A 6 -10.48 30.76 7.15
C PHE A 6 -9.59 29.53 6.92
N ALA A 7 -8.67 29.23 7.83
CA ALA A 7 -7.86 28.02 7.76
C ALA A 7 -8.73 26.75 7.78
N LYS A 8 -9.78 26.72 8.61
CA LYS A 8 -10.72 25.60 8.72
C LYS A 8 -11.54 25.39 7.44
N ILE A 9 -11.99 26.47 6.82
CA ILE A 9 -12.72 26.45 5.53
C ILE A 9 -11.82 25.94 4.39
N ILE A 10 -10.54 26.29 4.39
CA ILE A 10 -9.57 25.83 3.36
C ILE A 10 -9.09 24.40 3.64
N LEU A 11 -8.94 23.99 4.91
CA LEU A 11 -8.55 22.62 5.27
C LEU A 11 -9.66 21.59 5.03
N PHE A 12 -10.93 21.99 5.12
CA PHE A 12 -12.08 21.09 4.92
C PHE A 12 -12.09 20.38 3.55
N PRO A 13 -11.92 21.06 2.40
CA PRO A 13 -11.85 20.40 1.10
C PRO A 13 -10.60 19.51 0.98
N VAL A 14 -9.46 19.91 1.56
CA VAL A 14 -8.24 19.09 1.57
C VAL A 14 -8.46 17.79 2.35
N PHE A 15 -9.15 17.86 3.50
CA PHE A 15 -9.53 16.68 4.28
C PHE A 15 -10.43 15.74 3.49
N LEU A 16 -11.43 16.28 2.78
CA LEU A 16 -12.36 15.51 1.95
C LEU A 16 -11.64 14.76 0.82
N ILE A 17 -10.72 15.43 0.12
CA ILE A 17 -9.90 14.81 -0.94
C ILE A 17 -9.01 13.71 -0.36
N THR A 18 -8.36 13.97 0.77
CA THR A 18 -7.48 12.99 1.44
C THR A 18 -8.27 11.75 1.88
N CYS A 19 -9.48 11.95 2.41
CA CYS A 19 -10.37 10.88 2.85
C CYS A 19 -10.92 10.05 1.67
N PHE A 20 -11.21 10.71 0.56
CA PHE A 20 -11.61 10.04 -0.69
C PHE A 20 -10.46 9.17 -1.22
N ILE A 21 -9.25 9.74 -1.36
CA ILE A 21 -8.05 9.00 -1.79
C ILE A 21 -7.77 7.83 -0.84
N ARG A 22 -7.90 8.03 0.47
CA ARG A 22 -7.75 6.98 1.50
C ARG A 22 -8.73 5.82 1.27
N THR A 23 -9.99 6.12 1.00
CA THR A 23 -11.02 5.10 0.75
C THR A 23 -10.67 4.27 -0.48
N TRP A 24 -10.33 4.91 -1.59
CA TRP A 24 -9.94 4.22 -2.82
C TRP A 24 -8.63 3.44 -2.66
N ALA A 25 -7.63 4.02 -1.98
CA ALA A 25 -6.37 3.35 -1.69
C ALA A 25 -6.58 2.07 -0.85
N LYS A 26 -7.48 2.08 0.13
CA LYS A 26 -7.82 0.90 0.93
C LYS A 26 -8.51 -0.19 0.10
N VAL A 27 -9.43 0.20 -0.78
CA VAL A 27 -10.11 -0.74 -1.69
C VAL A 27 -9.10 -1.37 -2.66
N ILE A 28 -8.26 -0.55 -3.30
CA ILE A 28 -7.21 -1.01 -4.22
C ILE A 28 -6.20 -1.90 -3.49
N ALA A 29 -5.79 -1.54 -2.27
CA ALA A 29 -4.88 -2.35 -1.48
C ALA A 29 -5.48 -3.71 -1.11
N LYS A 30 -6.78 -3.79 -0.82
CA LYS A 30 -7.46 -5.05 -0.47
C LYS A 30 -7.63 -5.97 -1.68
N ILE A 31 -7.97 -5.41 -2.85
CA ILE A 31 -8.04 -6.18 -4.10
C ILE A 31 -6.63 -6.60 -4.53
N GLY A 32 -5.68 -5.67 -4.45
CA GLY A 32 -4.28 -5.88 -4.78
C GLY A 32 -3.63 -6.95 -3.90
N SER A 33 -3.90 -6.97 -2.60
CA SER A 33 -3.35 -7.99 -1.69
C SER A 33 -3.87 -9.39 -2.01
N MET A 34 -5.13 -9.52 -2.43
CA MET A 34 -5.70 -10.81 -2.85
C MET A 34 -5.04 -11.31 -4.13
N VAL A 35 -4.84 -10.42 -5.12
CA VAL A 35 -4.17 -10.76 -6.39
C VAL A 35 -2.68 -11.07 -6.15
N LEU A 36 -1.98 -10.26 -5.36
CA LEU A 36 -0.58 -10.50 -4.99
C LEU A 36 -0.43 -11.83 -4.25
N GLY A 37 -1.32 -12.16 -3.33
CA GLY A 37 -1.33 -13.45 -2.63
C GLY A 37 -1.44 -14.63 -3.59
N LEU A 38 -2.30 -14.53 -4.62
CA LEU A 38 -2.41 -15.55 -5.67
C LEU A 38 -1.12 -15.67 -6.49
N ILE A 39 -0.51 -14.54 -6.85
CA ILE A 39 0.77 -14.50 -7.58
C ILE A 39 1.87 -15.17 -6.75
N TYR A 40 1.99 -14.85 -5.46
CA TYR A 40 2.96 -15.48 -4.57
C TYR A 40 2.76 -16.98 -4.44
N LEU A 41 1.51 -17.45 -4.36
CA LEU A 41 1.21 -18.88 -4.34
C LEU A 41 1.72 -19.57 -5.62
N LEU A 42 1.51 -18.95 -6.77
CA LEU A 42 1.95 -19.45 -8.07
C LEU A 42 3.50 -19.47 -8.15
N MET A 43 4.15 -18.40 -7.70
CA MET A 43 5.63 -18.34 -7.62
C MET A 43 6.19 -19.43 -6.69
N PHE A 44 5.51 -19.72 -5.58
CA PHE A 44 5.92 -20.79 -4.67
C PHE A 44 5.87 -22.17 -5.33
N ILE A 45 4.83 -22.46 -6.12
CA ILE A 45 4.71 -23.70 -6.89
C ILE A 45 5.86 -23.80 -7.91
N VAL A 46 6.18 -22.71 -8.62
CA VAL A 46 7.28 -22.67 -9.59
C VAL A 46 8.64 -22.91 -8.91
N ILE A 47 8.87 -22.32 -7.74
CA ILE A 47 10.09 -22.53 -6.95
C ILE A 47 10.20 -24.01 -6.53
N ALA A 48 9.11 -24.62 -6.04
CA ALA A 48 9.09 -26.04 -5.67
C ALA A 48 9.40 -26.95 -6.87
N PHE A 49 8.87 -26.61 -8.06
CA PHE A 49 9.15 -27.36 -9.28
C PHE A 49 10.61 -27.28 -9.72
N HIS A 50 11.22 -26.09 -9.72
CA HIS A 50 12.65 -25.95 -10.04
C HIS A 50 13.55 -26.64 -9.00
N PHE A 51 13.13 -26.63 -7.72
CA PHE A 51 13.82 -27.37 -6.68
C PHE A 51 13.82 -28.88 -6.95
N CYS A 52 12.68 -29.47 -7.29
CA CYS A 52 12.58 -30.89 -7.67
C CYS A 52 13.42 -31.25 -8.90
N ARG A 53 13.65 -30.31 -9.81
CA ARG A 53 14.48 -30.50 -11.01
C ARG A 53 15.97 -30.20 -10.78
N HIS A 54 16.38 -29.85 -9.56
CA HIS A 54 17.74 -29.40 -9.23
C HIS A 54 18.22 -28.22 -10.11
N GLU A 55 17.30 -27.37 -10.58
CA GLU A 55 17.60 -26.19 -11.40
C GLU A 55 17.80 -24.97 -10.48
N TRP A 56 18.98 -24.88 -9.87
CA TRP A 56 19.30 -23.88 -8.84
C TRP A 56 19.33 -22.43 -9.35
N THR A 57 19.82 -22.21 -10.56
CA THR A 57 19.93 -20.86 -11.16
C THR A 57 18.57 -20.19 -11.40
N PRO A 58 17.60 -20.82 -12.10
CA PRO A 58 16.28 -20.22 -12.26
C PRO A 58 15.50 -20.13 -10.94
N MET A 59 15.74 -21.06 -10.00
CA MET A 59 15.16 -20.99 -8.65
C MET A 59 15.59 -19.71 -7.92
N LEU A 60 16.89 -19.40 -7.88
CA LEU A 60 17.42 -18.17 -7.27
C LEU A 60 16.85 -16.90 -7.91
N PHE A 61 16.72 -16.88 -9.24
CA PHE A 61 16.15 -15.74 -9.96
C PHE A 61 14.68 -15.52 -9.60
N THR A 62 13.90 -16.61 -9.49
CA THR A 62 12.48 -16.57 -9.12
C THR A 62 12.28 -16.10 -7.68
N ILE A 63 13.16 -16.52 -6.76
CA ILE A 63 13.17 -16.03 -5.37
C ILE A 63 13.50 -14.54 -5.34
N GLY A 64 14.51 -14.10 -6.09
CA GLY A 64 14.88 -12.68 -6.18
C GLY A 64 13.73 -11.80 -6.70
N MET A 65 13.04 -12.25 -7.75
CA MET A 65 11.86 -11.57 -8.28
C MET A 65 10.71 -11.51 -7.26
N SER A 66 10.48 -12.59 -6.51
CA SER A 66 9.46 -12.64 -5.45
C SER A 66 9.76 -11.60 -4.36
N PHE A 67 11.02 -11.46 -3.98
CA PHE A 67 11.46 -10.47 -3.00
C PHE A 67 11.32 -9.03 -3.53
N GLY A 68 11.64 -8.80 -4.81
CA GLY A 68 11.40 -7.51 -5.45
C GLY A 68 9.92 -7.12 -5.45
N LEU A 69 9.05 -8.06 -5.80
CA LEU A 69 7.59 -7.87 -5.74
C LEU A 69 7.13 -7.54 -4.31
N PHE A 70 7.77 -8.16 -3.31
CA PHE A 70 7.45 -7.95 -1.90
C PHE A 70 7.81 -6.52 -1.47
N LEU A 71 8.99 -6.03 -1.84
CA LEU A 71 9.39 -4.65 -1.57
C LEU A 71 8.44 -3.63 -2.18
N VAL A 72 7.98 -3.84 -3.41
CA VAL A 72 7.01 -2.95 -4.07
C VAL A 72 5.69 -2.94 -3.31
N SER A 73 5.17 -4.12 -2.93
CA SER A 73 3.94 -4.22 -2.16
C SER A 73 4.06 -3.59 -0.77
N PHE A 74 5.22 -3.74 -0.11
CA PHE A 74 5.50 -3.13 1.18
C PHE A 74 5.55 -1.59 1.09
N CYS A 75 6.15 -1.06 0.02
CA CYS A 75 6.18 0.38 -0.23
C CYS A 75 4.76 0.95 -0.43
N ALA A 76 3.89 0.23 -1.16
CA ALA A 76 2.49 0.61 -1.31
C ALA A 76 1.73 0.65 0.02
N VAL A 77 1.98 -0.32 0.92
CA VAL A 77 1.41 -0.32 2.28
C VAL A 77 1.94 0.86 3.10
N ALA A 78 3.24 1.15 3.04
CA ALA A 78 3.85 2.27 3.75
C ALA A 78 3.24 3.63 3.35
N VAL A 79 2.97 3.83 2.04
CA VAL A 79 2.26 5.02 1.54
C VAL A 79 0.85 5.11 2.12
N GLY A 80 0.14 3.99 2.24
CA GLY A 80 -1.18 3.93 2.89
C GLY A 80 -1.13 4.35 4.36
N VAL A 81 -0.13 3.89 5.11
CA VAL A 81 0.06 4.27 6.53
C VAL A 81 0.40 5.76 6.68
N LEU A 82 1.20 6.31 5.76
CA LEU A 82 1.51 7.74 5.73
C LEU A 82 0.27 8.59 5.44
N LEU A 83 -0.56 8.18 4.48
CA LEU A 83 -1.84 8.84 4.18
C LEU A 83 -2.80 8.81 5.37
N ASP A 84 -2.88 7.68 6.08
CA ASP A 84 -3.68 7.55 7.29
C ASP A 84 -3.18 8.52 8.39
N SER A 85 -1.86 8.65 8.56
CA SER A 85 -1.25 9.57 9.54
C SER A 85 -1.50 11.04 9.20
N ILE A 86 -1.40 11.42 7.93
CA ILE A 86 -1.69 12.78 7.45
C ILE A 86 -3.17 13.11 7.68
N SER A 87 -4.06 12.18 7.35
CA SER A 87 -5.51 12.33 7.57
C SER A 87 -5.85 12.57 9.05
N ASP A 88 -5.19 11.85 9.97
CA ASP A 88 -5.43 11.99 11.41
C ASP A 88 -4.90 13.32 11.96
N MET A 89 -3.75 13.79 11.45
CA MET A 89 -3.20 15.10 11.79
C MET A 89 -4.12 16.24 11.32
N LEU A 90 -4.62 16.15 10.08
CA LEU A 90 -5.63 17.06 9.53
C LEU A 90 -6.90 17.09 10.39
N SER A 91 -7.41 15.91 10.80
CA SER A 91 -8.60 15.81 11.66
C SER A 91 -8.41 16.52 13.01
N LYS A 92 -7.24 16.35 13.65
CA LYS A 92 -6.91 17.05 14.91
C LYS A 92 -6.87 18.57 14.75
N ILE A 93 -6.31 19.06 13.64
CA ILE A 93 -6.25 20.51 13.34
C ILE A 93 -7.66 21.06 13.09
N LEU A 94 -8.52 20.30 12.41
CA LEU A 94 -9.94 20.64 12.19
C LEU A 94 -10.77 20.58 13.49
N ALA A 95 -10.42 19.74 14.45
CA ALA A 95 -11.12 19.67 15.74
C ALA A 95 -10.71 20.78 16.73
N SER A 96 -9.53 21.39 16.56
CA SER A 96 -8.96 22.50 17.35
C SER A 96 -9.40 23.90 16.86
#